data_AF-A0A4R5ACB0-F1
#
_entry.id   AF-A0A4R5ACB0-F1
#
_cell.length_a   1.000
_cell.length_b   1.000
_cell.length_c   1.000
_cell.angle_alpha   90.00
_cell.angle_beta   90.00
_cell.angle_gamma   90.00
#
_symmetry.space_group_name_H-M   'P 1'
#
loop_
_entity.id
_entity.type
_entity.pdbx_description
1 polymer ?
#
loop_
_entity_poly.entity_id
_entity_poly.type
_entity_poly.pdbx_seq_one_letter_code
_entity_poly.pdbx_strand_id
1 'polypeptide(L)' 'MSDGILLLFLRQIFPEWSIMRGADGVWRAGGHVLIWASSVDGLMDALAAAVPDAAERVRCFFSDGS' A
#
# COMPACT_ATOMS: atom_id res chain seq x y z
N MET A 1 11.55 -9.86 2.23
CA MET A 1 10.14 -9.91 2.68
C MET A 1 9.32 -10.42 1.51
N SER A 2 8.46 -11.43 1.69
CA SER A 2 7.65 -11.95 0.58
C SER A 2 6.57 -10.96 0.19
N ASP A 3 6.26 -10.82 -1.10
CA ASP A 3 5.22 -9.90 -1.61
C ASP A 3 3.86 -10.10 -0.91
N GLY A 4 3.52 -11.35 -0.56
CA GLY A 4 2.29 -11.66 0.17
C GLY A 4 2.26 -11.07 1.58
N ILE A 5 3.40 -11.03 2.28
CA ILE A 5 3.48 -10.41 3.61
C ILE A 5 3.33 -8.89 3.46
N LEU A 6 4.02 -8.29 2.49
CA LEU A 6 3.95 -6.86 2.22
C LEU A 6 2.54 -6.40 1.85
N LEU A 7 1.80 -7.20 1.07
CA LEU A 7 0.40 -6.95 0.74
C LEU A 7 -0.48 -6.88 2.00
N LEU A 8 -0.25 -7.73 3.00
CA LEU A 8 -1.01 -7.69 4.26
C LEU A 8 -0.77 -6.38 5.02
N PHE A 9 0.50 -5.96 5.12
CA PHE A 9 0.85 -4.68 5.74
C PHE A 9 0.17 -3.50 5.03
N LEU A 10 0.27 -3.45 3.70
CA LEU A 10 -0.35 -2.39 2.92
C LEU A 10 -1.86 -2.34 3.11
N ARG A 11 -2.55 -3.49 3.14
CA ARG A 11 -4.00 -3.53 3.42
C ARG A 11 -4.35 -3.09 4.84
N GLN A 12 -3.48 -3.33 5.81
CA GLN A 12 -3.73 -2.92 7.19
C GLN A 12 -3.46 -1.42 7.40
N ILE A 13 -2.45 -0.87 6.74
CA ILE A 13 -2.10 0.57 6.78
C ILE A 13 -3.12 1.41 5.98
N PHE A 14 -3.59 0.88 4.85
CA PHE A 14 -4.54 1.55 3.96
C PHE A 14 -5.84 0.72 3.82
N PRO A 15 -6.63 0.59 4.89
CA PRO A 15 -7.82 -0.28 4.90
C PRO A 15 -8.92 0.19 3.93
N GLU A 16 -8.92 1.48 3.58
CA GLU A 16 -9.86 2.08 2.63
C GLU A 16 -9.51 1.77 1.17
N TRP A 17 -8.32 1.19 0.92
CA TRP A 17 -7.82 0.91 -0.41
C TRP A 17 -7.86 -0.58 -0.72
N SER A 18 -8.45 -0.93 -1.87
CA SER A 18 -8.41 -2.28 -2.40
C SER A 18 -7.05 -2.52 -3.09
N ILE A 19 -6.09 -3.06 -2.34
CA ILE A 19 -4.74 -3.35 -2.83
C ILE A 19 -4.64 -4.83 -3.23
N MET A 20 -4.09 -5.09 -4.42
CA MET A 20 -3.78 -6.44 -4.91
C MET A 20 -2.53 -6.45 -5.78
N ARG A 21 -1.93 -7.64 -5.93
CA ARG A 21 -0.92 -7.92 -6.96
C ARG A 21 -1.53 -8.85 -7.99
N GLY A 22 -1.56 -8.42 -9.24
CA GLY A 22 -2.07 -9.23 -10.35
C GLY A 22 -1.14 -10.40 -10.67
N ALA A 23 -1.67 -11.39 -11.40
CA ALA A 23 -0.89 -12.52 -11.91
C ALA A 23 0.19 -12.09 -12.92
N ASP A 24 0.04 -10.89 -13.50
CA ASP A 24 1.01 -10.18 -14.33
C ASP A 24 2.16 -9.55 -13.52
N GLY A 25 2.13 -9.67 -12.19
CA GLY A 25 3.12 -9.08 -11.28
C GLY A 25 2.88 -7.59 -10.98
N VAL A 26 1.87 -6.97 -11.59
CA VAL A 26 1.56 -5.55 -11.44
C VAL A 26 0.79 -5.32 -10.14
N TRP A 27 1.21 -4.32 -9.39
CA TRP A 27 0.54 -3.85 -8.20
C TRP A 27 -0.60 -2.90 -8.58
N ARG A 28 -1.76 -3.10 -7.96
CA ARG A 28 -2.95 -2.28 -8.19
C ARG A 28 -3.53 -1.85 -6.85
N ALA A 29 -3.83 -0.57 -6.71
CA ALA A 29 -4.58 -0.04 -5.57
C ALA A 29 -5.75 0.79 -6.08
N GLY A 30 -6.95 0.46 -5.59
CA GLY A 30 -8.18 1.20 -5.89
C GLY A 30 -8.72 1.87 -4.64
N GLY A 31 -8.88 3.18 -4.69
CA GLY A 31 -9.53 4.01 -3.69
C GLY A 31 -10.26 5.17 -4.37
N HIS A 32 -9.99 6.40 -3.94
CA HIS A 32 -10.45 7.61 -4.67
C HIS A 32 -9.84 7.74 -6.07
N VAL A 33 -8.67 7.14 -6.28
CA VAL A 33 -8.00 7.03 -7.58
C VAL A 33 -7.55 5.58 -7.80
N LEU A 34 -7.26 5.25 -9.06
CA LEU A 34 -6.74 3.94 -9.46
C LEU A 34 -5.22 4.06 -9.70
N ILE A 35 -4.43 3.27 -8.98
CA ILE A 35 -2.96 3.27 -9.06
C ILE A 35 -2.49 1.92 -9.60
N TRP A 36 -1.60 1.96 -10.59
CA TRP A 36 -0.97 0.79 -11.21
C TRP A 36 0.54 0.99 -11.17
N ALA A 37 1.26 0.03 -10.62
CA ALA A 37 2.71 0.10 -10.51
C ALA A 37 3.35 -1.25 -10.80
N SER A 38 4.45 -1.26 -11.54
CA SER A 38 5.21 -2.49 -11.83
C SER A 38 5.98 -3.02 -10.63
N SER A 39 6.19 -2.17 -9.61
CA SER A 39 6.99 -2.45 -8.42
C SER A 39 6.29 -1.93 -7.18
N VAL A 40 6.58 -2.54 -6.03
CA VAL A 40 5.97 -2.12 -4.77
C VAL A 40 6.43 -0.75 -4.31
N ASP A 41 7.69 -0.39 -4.54
CA ASP A 41 8.19 0.97 -4.24
C ASP A 41 7.41 2.04 -5.02
N GLY A 42 7.13 1.79 -6.30
CA GLY A 42 6.30 2.69 -7.11
C GLY A 42 4.85 2.76 -6.63
N LEU A 43 4.30 1.65 -6.10
CA LEU A 43 2.98 1.67 -5.47
C LEU A 43 3.00 2.53 -4.20
N MET A 44 4.02 2.37 -3.35
CA MET A 44 4.14 3.11 -2.10
C MET A 44 4.31 4.61 -2.33
N ASP A 45 5.14 5.00 -3.30
CA ASP A 45 5.32 6.41 -3.69
C ASP A 45 4.00 7.04 -4.16
N ALA A 46 3.27 6.33 -5.03
CA ALA A 46 1.96 6.79 -5.50
C ALA A 46 0.90 6.85 -4.39
N LEU A 47 0.89 5.89 -3.45
CA LEU A 47 0.01 5.93 -2.27
C LEU A 47 0.37 7.09 -1.34
N ALA A 48 1.66 7.37 -1.15
CA ALA A 48 2.12 8.49 -0.35
C ALA A 48 1.71 9.85 -0.96
N ALA A 49 1.68 9.95 -2.28
CA ALA A 49 1.17 11.12 -2.98
C ALA A 49 -0.37 11.24 -2.92
N ALA A 50 -1.08 10.10 -2.95
CA ALA A 50 -2.54 10.06 -3.01
C ALA A 50 -3.23 10.16 -1.63
N VAL A 51 -2.54 9.81 -0.54
CA VAL A 51 -3.09 9.79 0.82
C VAL A 51 -2.40 10.87 1.66
N PRO A 52 -3.10 11.97 2.03
CA PRO A 52 -2.49 13.14 2.68
C PRO A 52 -1.84 12.88 4.05
N ASP A 53 -2.06 11.71 4.65
CA ASP A 53 -1.49 11.30 5.94
C ASP A 53 -0.81 9.92 5.89
N ALA A 54 -0.37 9.48 4.70
CA ALA A 54 0.22 8.15 4.52
C ALA A 54 1.37 7.89 5.51
N ALA A 55 2.26 8.86 5.69
CA ALA A 55 3.41 8.75 6.58
C ALA A 55 3.00 8.56 8.06
N GLU A 56 1.97 9.26 8.53
CA GLU A 56 1.46 9.10 9.89
C GLU A 56 0.77 7.75 10.07
N ARG A 57 -0.02 7.28 9.09
CA ARG A 57 -0.62 5.93 9.14
C ARG A 57 0.44 4.85 9.27
N VAL A 58 1.53 4.95 8.49
CA VAL A 58 2.67 4.02 8.57
C VAL A 58 3.34 4.09 9.95
N ARG A 59 3.57 5.30 10.48
CA ARG A 59 4.16 5.47 11.82
C ARG A 59 3.29 4.87 12.91
N CYS A 60 1.99 5.19 12.94
CA CYS A 60 1.04 4.63 13.90
C CYS A 60 1.04 3.10 13.85
N PHE A 61 1.04 2.52 12.64
CA PHE A 61 1.08 1.08 12.45
C PHE A 61 2.31 0.43 13.10
N PHE A 62 3.49 1.02 12.95
CA PHE A 62 4.72 0.47 13.57
C PHE A 62 4.85 0.80 15.06
N SER A 63 4.21 1.87 15.54
CA SER A 63 4.18 2.23 16.97
C SER A 63 3.24 1.36 17.79
N ASP A 64 2.14 0.86 17.21
CA ASP A 64 1.16 -0.01 17.88
C ASP A 64 1.67 -1.46 18.05
N GLY A 65 2.76 -1.82 17.37
CA GLY A 65 3.38 -3.14 17.41
C GLY A 65 4.53 -3.30 18.40
N SER A 66 4.77 -2.33 19.30
CA SER A 66 5.91 -2.32 20.23
C SER A 66 5.55 -2.62 21.68
#